data_AF-A0A7R7VWW5-F1
#
_entry.id   AF-A0A7R7VWW5-F1
#
_cell.length_a   1.000
_cell.length_b   1.000
_cell.length_c   1.000
_cell.angle_alpha   90.00
_cell.angle_beta   90.00
_cell.angle_gamma   90.00
#
_symmetry.space_group_name_H-M   'P 1'
#
loop_
_entity.id
_entity.type
_entity.pdbx_description
1 polymer ?
#
loop_
_entity_poly.entity_id
_entity_poly.type
_entity_poly.pdbx_seq_one_letter_code
_entity_poly.pdbx_strand_id
1 'polypeptide(L)'
;MSTILLFCTAQMPARVINCLMTDYALPEQAANIFSLVRDPSQEILDEWQSDPPIPDFTIGFKGASDAEIRCYARNLLEDLTSHHASSLSTRWIAVLDDKSPTEDTVVIHHNMRKSSWVELLEEREEEVFIPGQAEVNEADDSIWWKWRIPCKSTFNI
;
A
#
# COMPACT_ATOMS: atom_id res chain seq x y z
N MET A 1 -1.82 2.06 15.45
CA MET A 1 -1.55 2.65 14.12
C MET A 1 -1.40 1.50 13.15
N SER A 2 -1.89 1.65 11.92
CA SER A 2 -1.78 0.61 10.89
C SER A 2 -0.69 0.96 9.90
N THR A 3 0.17 0.00 9.59
CA THR A 3 1.28 0.16 8.66
C THR A 3 0.87 -0.23 7.25
N ILE A 4 1.28 0.57 6.27
CA ILE A 4 1.04 0.35 4.84
C ILE A 4 2.24 -0.38 4.25
N LEU A 5 2.00 -1.51 3.60
CA LEU A 5 3.06 -2.18 2.86
C LEU A 5 3.43 -1.37 1.62
N LEU A 6 4.72 -1.09 1.45
CA LEU A 6 5.29 -0.39 0.31
C LEU A 6 6.05 -1.36 -0.58
N PHE A 7 5.66 -1.43 -1.84
CA PHE A 7 6.29 -2.25 -2.86
C PHE A 7 6.94 -1.36 -3.92
N CYS A 8 8.00 -1.86 -4.56
CA CYS A 8 8.57 -1.25 -5.76
C CYS A 8 8.37 -2.20 -6.93
N THR A 9 7.69 -1.79 -8.00
CA THR A 9 7.48 -2.61 -9.21
C THR A 9 8.41 -2.21 -10.35
N ALA A 10 9.20 -1.17 -10.17
CA ALA A 10 10.26 -0.75 -11.07
C ALA A 10 11.56 -0.48 -10.29
N GLN A 11 12.71 -0.48 -10.96
CA GLN A 11 13.97 -0.19 -10.28
C GLN A 11 13.94 1.23 -9.70
N MET A 12 14.03 1.32 -8.38
CA MET A 12 13.85 2.55 -7.63
C MET A 12 15.18 2.97 -7.02
N PRO A 13 15.68 4.19 -7.31
CA PRO A 13 16.81 4.74 -6.57
C PRO A 13 16.42 4.91 -5.09
N ALA A 14 17.31 4.58 -4.16
CA ALA A 14 17.06 4.73 -2.73
C ALA A 14 16.55 6.12 -2.34
N ARG A 15 17.03 7.17 -3.01
CA ARG A 15 16.58 8.56 -2.77
C ARG A 15 15.06 8.73 -2.89
N VAL A 16 14.39 8.03 -3.81
CA VAL A 16 12.94 8.18 -4.03
C VAL A 16 12.16 7.59 -2.86
N ILE A 17 12.59 6.41 -2.39
CA ILE A 17 12.00 5.73 -1.23
C ILE A 17 12.24 6.55 0.04
N ASN A 18 13.47 7.04 0.22
CA ASN A 18 13.83 7.87 1.36
C ASN A 18 13.04 9.18 1.37
N CYS A 19 12.94 9.90 0.23
CA CYS A 19 12.09 11.09 0.11
C CYS A 19 10.64 10.77 0.48
N LEU A 20 10.05 9.67 -0.03
CA LEU A 20 8.70 9.28 0.35
C LEU A 20 8.56 9.08 1.87
N MET A 21 9.46 8.32 2.50
CA MET A 21 9.39 8.00 3.93
C MET A 21 9.71 9.19 4.84
N THR A 22 10.54 10.14 4.38
CA THR A 22 10.87 11.36 5.16
C THR A 22 9.87 12.48 4.91
N ASP A 23 9.35 12.63 3.70
CA ASP A 23 8.44 13.72 3.33
C ASP A 23 7.03 13.49 3.92
N TYR A 24 6.60 12.23 4.02
CA TYR A 24 5.38 11.88 4.76
C TYR A 24 5.51 12.08 6.28
N ALA A 25 6.73 12.21 6.79
CA ALA A 25 7.01 12.47 8.21
C ALA A 25 7.23 13.98 8.53
N LEU A 26 6.95 14.89 7.58
CA LEU A 26 7.21 16.34 7.74
C LEU A 26 6.32 17.09 8.74
N PRO A 27 5.02 16.76 8.94
CA PRO A 27 4.29 17.32 10.07
C PRO A 27 4.99 16.94 11.38
N GLU A 28 5.07 17.86 12.35
CA GLU A 28 5.83 17.75 13.61
C GLU A 28 5.47 16.53 14.51
N GLN A 29 4.50 15.71 14.09
CA GLN A 29 4.00 14.50 14.75
C GLN A 29 3.74 13.34 13.77
N ALA A 30 4.07 13.47 12.48
CA ALA A 30 3.86 12.41 11.50
C ALA A 30 5.04 11.42 11.54
N ALA A 31 4.73 10.14 11.70
CA ALA A 31 5.70 9.05 11.60
C ALA A 31 5.61 8.40 10.21
N ASN A 32 6.70 7.80 9.76
CA ASN A 32 6.66 6.92 8.59
C ASN A 32 5.66 5.79 8.84
N ILE A 33 4.66 5.66 7.97
CA ILE A 33 3.67 4.57 8.06
C ILE A 33 3.95 3.43 7.07
N PHE A 34 5.06 3.49 6.34
CA PHE A 34 5.41 2.53 5.31
C PHE A 34 6.37 1.46 5.82
N SER A 35 6.02 0.19 5.58
CA SER A 35 6.93 -0.95 5.69
C SER A 35 7.31 -1.45 4.30
N LEU A 36 8.59 -1.32 3.95
CA LEU A 36 9.11 -1.66 2.63
C LEU A 36 9.29 -3.16 2.47
N VAL A 37 8.58 -3.72 1.50
CA VAL A 37 8.78 -5.08 1.02
C VAL A 37 9.70 -5.04 -0.20
N ARG A 38 10.92 -5.51 0.02
CA ARG A 38 12.04 -5.51 -0.93
C ARG A 38 11.98 -6.70 -1.88
N ASP A 39 11.62 -7.88 -1.37
CA ASP A 39 11.63 -9.14 -2.12
C ASP A 39 10.55 -10.12 -1.64
N PRO A 40 9.92 -10.92 -2.54
CA PRO A 40 8.97 -11.96 -2.16
C PRO A 40 9.52 -13.04 -1.21
N SER A 41 10.84 -13.26 -1.19
CA SER A 41 11.50 -14.25 -0.33
C SER A 41 11.86 -13.70 1.06
N GLN A 42 11.44 -12.48 1.41
CA GLN A 42 11.71 -11.95 2.73
C GLN A 42 10.93 -12.71 3.81
N GLU A 43 11.67 -13.39 4.67
CA GLU A 43 11.10 -14.12 5.81
C GLU A 43 10.62 -13.20 6.93
N ILE A 44 11.21 -12.00 7.04
CA ILE A 44 10.93 -11.02 8.09
C ILE A 44 10.64 -9.66 7.44
N LEU A 45 9.51 -9.08 7.82
CA LEU A 45 9.14 -7.71 7.47
C LEU A 45 9.43 -6.76 8.63
N ASP A 46 9.59 -5.48 8.28
CA ASP A 46 9.62 -4.41 9.27
C ASP A 46 8.19 -4.27 9.83
N GLU A 47 7.95 -4.75 11.06
CA GLU A 47 6.59 -4.89 11.64
C GLU A 47 5.81 -3.57 11.72
N TRP A 48 6.52 -2.46 11.93
CA TRP A 48 5.92 -1.13 12.15
C TRP A 48 6.20 -0.17 11.01
N GLN A 49 7.45 0.00 10.65
CA GLN A 49 7.88 0.89 9.59
C GLN A 49 9.32 0.53 9.26
N SER A 50 9.72 0.72 8.00
CA SER A 50 11.14 0.68 7.68
C SER A 50 11.81 1.97 8.16
N ASP A 51 13.01 1.85 8.70
CA ASP A 51 13.78 3.01 9.18
C ASP A 51 14.62 3.59 8.05
N PRO A 52 14.32 4.81 7.54
CA PRO A 52 15.21 5.51 6.64
C PRO A 52 16.51 5.94 7.36
N PRO A 53 17.67 6.01 6.67
CA PRO A 53 17.80 5.87 5.23
C PRO A 53 17.86 4.40 4.77
N ILE A 54 17.03 4.07 3.80
CA ILE A 54 17.05 2.80 3.07
C ILE A 54 18.22 2.84 2.08
N PRO A 55 19.15 1.86 2.09
CA PRO A 55 20.21 1.75 1.09
C PRO A 55 19.67 1.28 -0.27
N ASP A 56 20.45 1.44 -1.34
CA ASP A 56 20.10 0.83 -2.63
C ASP A 56 20.01 -0.69 -2.50
N PHE A 57 19.01 -1.29 -3.14
CA PHE A 57 18.78 -2.73 -3.15
C PHE A 57 18.24 -3.21 -4.51
N THR A 58 18.32 -4.53 -4.73
CA THR A 58 17.71 -5.17 -5.91
C THR A 58 16.24 -5.44 -5.61
N ILE A 59 15.36 -4.96 -6.49
CA ILE A 59 13.92 -5.03 -6.28
C ILE A 59 13.37 -6.37 -6.79
N GLY A 60 12.77 -7.14 -5.88
CA GLY A 60 12.22 -8.47 -6.17
C GLY A 60 10.89 -8.45 -6.91
N PHE A 61 10.12 -7.36 -6.82
CA PHE A 61 8.80 -7.22 -7.45
C PHE A 61 8.84 -6.52 -8.82
N LYS A 62 10.01 -6.46 -9.46
CA LYS A 62 10.18 -5.76 -10.73
C LYS A 62 9.26 -6.35 -11.81
N GLY A 63 8.38 -5.53 -12.38
CA GLY A 63 7.41 -5.94 -13.40
C GLY A 63 6.16 -6.65 -12.86
N ALA A 64 6.03 -6.80 -11.53
CA ALA A 64 4.84 -7.39 -10.93
C ALA A 64 3.60 -6.53 -11.22
N SER A 65 2.52 -7.19 -11.60
CA SER A 65 1.22 -6.60 -11.80
C SER A 65 0.53 -6.27 -10.48
N ASP A 66 -0.46 -5.39 -10.53
CA ASP A 66 -1.32 -5.08 -9.40
C ASP A 66 -1.92 -6.34 -8.75
N ALA A 67 -2.37 -7.30 -9.56
CA ALA A 67 -2.97 -8.54 -9.08
C ALA A 67 -1.96 -9.39 -8.30
N GLU A 68 -0.72 -9.48 -8.78
CA GLU A 68 0.37 -10.21 -8.10
C GLU A 68 0.73 -9.55 -6.77
N ILE A 69 0.86 -8.22 -6.72
CA ILE A 69 1.13 -7.48 -5.47
C ILE A 69 0.00 -7.66 -4.46
N ARG A 70 -1.26 -7.53 -4.90
CA ARG A 70 -2.45 -7.70 -4.04
C ARG A 70 -2.55 -9.13 -3.52
N CYS A 71 -2.25 -10.12 -4.36
CA CYS A 71 -2.24 -11.53 -3.97
C CYS A 71 -1.13 -11.81 -2.95
N TYR A 72 0.09 -11.32 -3.18
CA TYR A 72 1.20 -11.45 -2.24
C TYR A 72 0.86 -10.82 -0.89
N ALA A 73 0.39 -9.57 -0.87
CA ALA A 73 0.07 -8.86 0.36
C ALA A 73 -1.01 -9.59 1.18
N ARG A 74 -2.02 -10.18 0.52
CA ARG A 74 -3.05 -11.00 1.17
C ARG A 74 -2.45 -12.26 1.81
N ASN A 75 -1.67 -13.03 1.06
CA ASN A 75 -1.06 -14.27 1.56
C ASN A 75 -0.11 -13.98 2.74
N LEU A 76 0.69 -12.93 2.62
CA LEU A 76 1.61 -12.49 3.66
C LEU A 76 0.88 -12.16 4.97
N LEU A 77 -0.31 -11.58 4.91
CA LEU A 77 -1.11 -11.32 6.12
C LEU A 77 -1.73 -12.59 6.71
N GLU A 78 -2.17 -13.54 5.89
CA GLU A 78 -2.64 -14.85 6.40
C GLU A 78 -1.53 -15.57 7.18
N ASP A 79 -0.30 -15.50 6.67
CA ASP A 79 0.88 -16.04 7.34
C ASP A 79 1.25 -15.25 8.61
N LEU A 80 1.14 -13.92 8.61
CA LEU A 80 1.48 -13.11 9.79
C LEU A 80 0.41 -13.17 10.88
N THR A 81 -0.87 -13.14 10.52
CA THR A 81 -2.00 -13.21 11.47
C THR A 81 -2.10 -14.57 12.16
N SER A 82 -1.62 -15.64 11.52
CA SER A 82 -1.47 -16.95 12.16
C SER A 82 -0.32 -16.99 13.17
N HIS A 83 0.64 -16.05 13.09
CA HIS A 83 1.85 -16.06 13.91
C HIS A 83 1.94 -14.96 15.00
N HIS A 84 1.19 -13.85 14.93
CA HIS A 84 0.81 -12.93 16.03
C HIS A 84 0.18 -11.63 15.44
N ALA A 85 -0.50 -10.83 16.26
CA ALA A 85 -1.24 -9.63 15.83
C ALA A 85 -0.32 -8.54 15.25
N SER A 86 -0.04 -8.58 13.95
CA SER A 86 0.73 -7.54 13.25
C SER A 86 -0.11 -6.27 13.08
N SER A 87 0.51 -5.10 13.25
CA SER A 87 -0.08 -3.79 12.94
C SER A 87 -0.17 -3.50 11.43
N LEU A 88 0.29 -4.41 10.59
CA LEU A 88 0.24 -4.31 9.13
C LEU A 88 -1.20 -4.41 8.62
N SER A 89 -1.58 -3.49 7.73
CA SER A 89 -2.88 -3.49 7.06
C SER A 89 -2.71 -3.83 5.59
N THR A 90 -3.46 -4.82 5.11
CA THR A 90 -3.59 -5.10 3.67
C THR A 90 -4.74 -4.33 3.02
N ARG A 91 -5.52 -3.59 3.82
CA ARG A 91 -6.53 -2.68 3.27
C ARG A 91 -5.89 -1.56 2.48
N TRP A 92 -4.63 -1.22 2.78
CA TRP A 92 -3.88 -0.20 2.07
C TRP A 92 -2.54 -0.78 1.65
N ILE A 93 -2.21 -0.65 0.36
CA ILE A 93 -0.87 -0.94 -0.16
C ILE A 93 -0.38 0.27 -0.95
N ALA A 94 0.92 0.52 -0.88
CA ALA A 94 1.61 1.55 -1.64
C ALA A 94 2.55 0.90 -2.66
N VAL A 95 2.60 1.45 -3.87
CA VAL A 95 3.43 0.97 -4.96
C VAL A 95 4.19 2.14 -5.57
N LEU A 96 5.50 1.99 -5.68
CA LEU A 96 6.35 2.83 -6.50
C LEU A 96 6.61 2.11 -7.83
N ASP A 97 6.06 2.65 -8.91
CA ASP A 97 6.19 2.12 -10.26
C ASP A 97 7.18 2.94 -11.11
N ASP A 98 7.30 2.61 -12.40
CA ASP A 98 8.25 3.24 -13.32
C ASP A 98 8.03 4.75 -13.49
N LYS A 99 6.80 5.23 -13.26
CA LYS A 99 6.44 6.64 -13.31
C LYS A 99 6.74 7.38 -12.02
N SER A 100 6.83 6.67 -10.89
CA SER A 100 7.04 7.27 -9.57
C SER A 100 8.26 8.20 -9.49
N PRO A 101 9.45 7.83 -10.01
CA PRO A 101 10.62 8.73 -9.98
C PRO A 101 10.45 10.02 -10.79
N THR A 102 9.75 9.95 -11.92
CA THR A 102 9.64 11.07 -12.86
C THR A 102 8.47 11.99 -12.54
N GLU A 103 7.37 11.41 -12.07
CA GLU A 103 6.14 12.13 -11.73
C GLU A 103 6.09 12.53 -10.25
N ASP A 104 7.04 12.07 -9.43
CA ASP A 104 7.10 12.35 -7.99
C ASP A 104 5.81 11.91 -7.30
N THR A 105 5.41 10.65 -7.57
CA THR A 105 4.13 10.08 -7.15
C THR A 105 4.27 8.69 -6.55
N VAL A 106 3.33 8.33 -5.68
CA VAL A 106 3.11 6.98 -5.19
C VAL A 106 1.72 6.51 -5.61
N VAL A 107 1.60 5.23 -5.94
CA VAL A 107 0.30 4.61 -6.21
C VAL A 107 -0.21 3.98 -4.92
N ILE A 108 -1.40 4.36 -4.48
CA ILE A 108 -2.06 3.79 -3.32
C ILE A 108 -3.22 2.93 -3.80
N HIS A 109 -3.31 1.71 -3.28
CA HIS A 109 -4.48 0.86 -3.45
C HIS A 109 -5.20 0.71 -2.13
N HIS A 110 -6.53 0.70 -2.21
CA HIS A 110 -7.40 0.42 -1.07
C HIS A 110 -8.28 -0.80 -1.37
N ASN A 111 -8.42 -1.70 -0.39
CA ASN A 111 -9.28 -2.87 -0.44
C ASN A 111 -10.39 -2.78 0.60
N MET A 112 -11.61 -3.10 0.16
CA MET A 112 -12.71 -3.46 1.04
C MET A 112 -13.43 -4.70 0.51
N ARG A 113 -13.99 -5.51 1.42
CA ARG A 113 -14.90 -6.58 1.03
C ARG A 113 -16.17 -5.99 0.40
N LYS A 114 -16.64 -6.57 -0.70
CA LYS A 114 -17.85 -6.07 -1.37
C LYS A 114 -19.06 -6.23 -0.45
N SER A 115 -19.22 -7.38 0.18
CA SER A 115 -20.27 -7.64 1.18
C SER A 115 -20.31 -6.57 2.27
N SER A 116 -19.16 -6.24 2.87
CA SER A 116 -19.06 -5.19 3.90
C SER A 116 -19.35 -3.79 3.36
N TRP A 117 -19.03 -3.50 2.09
CA TRP A 117 -19.38 -2.22 1.46
C TRP A 117 -20.89 -2.10 1.27
N VAL A 118 -21.53 -3.17 0.79
CA VAL A 118 -22.99 -3.24 0.61
C VAL A 118 -23.71 -3.07 1.95
N GLU A 119 -23.32 -3.84 2.96
CA GLU A 119 -23.89 -3.74 4.32
C GLU A 119 -23.79 -2.32 4.87
N LEU A 120 -22.63 -1.68 4.72
CA LEU A 120 -22.41 -0.29 5.19
C LEU A 120 -23.33 0.72 4.50
N LEU A 121 -23.64 0.55 3.20
CA LEU A 121 -24.55 1.44 2.48
C LEU A 121 -26.01 1.15 2.82
N GLU A 122 -26.38 -0.12 2.96
CA GLU A 122 -27.72 -0.53 3.40
C GLU A 122 -28.05 0.00 4.80
N GLU A 123 -27.10 -0.10 5.75
CA GLU A 123 -27.22 0.49 7.09
C GLU A 123 -27.41 2.01 7.07
N ARG A 124 -26.90 2.68 6.04
CA ARG A 124 -27.02 4.14 5.84
C ARG A 124 -28.25 4.53 5.02
N GLU A 125 -29.05 3.56 4.59
CA GLU A 125 -30.18 3.74 3.67
C GLU A 125 -29.75 4.44 2.36
N GLU A 126 -28.51 4.20 1.92
CA GLU A 126 -27.94 4.74 0.68
C GLU A 126 -28.08 3.72 -0.47
N GLU A 127 -28.13 4.23 -1.71
CA GLU A 127 -28.11 3.36 -2.89
C GLU A 127 -26.77 2.63 -2.98
N VAL A 128 -26.81 1.32 -3.24
CA VAL A 128 -25.60 0.52 -3.40
C VAL A 128 -24.91 0.88 -4.72
N PHE A 129 -23.84 1.66 -4.64
CA PHE A 129 -22.95 1.93 -5.76
C PHE A 129 -21.48 1.89 -5.33
N ILE A 130 -20.59 1.54 -6.27
CA ILE A 130 -19.14 1.53 -6.04
C ILE A 130 -18.57 2.78 -6.72
N PRO A 131 -18.02 3.74 -5.96
CA PRO A 131 -17.52 5.00 -6.53
C PRO A 131 -16.20 4.81 -7.29
N GLY A 132 -15.95 5.69 -8.25
CA GLY A 132 -14.66 5.82 -8.94
C GLY A 132 -14.32 4.64 -9.86
N GLN A 133 -13.05 4.57 -10.26
CA GLN A 133 -12.52 3.42 -10.99
C GLN A 133 -12.07 2.36 -9.99
N ALA A 134 -12.92 1.35 -9.79
CA ALA A 134 -12.67 0.23 -8.92
C ALA A 134 -12.62 -1.08 -9.72
N GLU A 135 -11.74 -1.98 -9.30
CA GLU A 135 -11.71 -3.36 -9.78
C GLU A 135 -12.49 -4.23 -8.79
N VAL A 136 -13.58 -4.84 -9.26
CA VAL A 136 -14.45 -5.70 -8.45
C VAL A 136 -14.18 -7.15 -8.82
N ASN A 137 -13.88 -7.97 -7.82
CA ASN A 137 -13.77 -9.41 -7.96
C ASN A 137 -14.84 -10.09 -7.10
N GLU A 138 -15.88 -10.60 -7.77
CA GLU A 138 -17.01 -11.29 -7.13
C GLU A 138 -16.59 -12.60 -6.46
N ALA A 139 -15.62 -13.33 -7.04
CA ALA A 139 -15.18 -14.62 -6.50
C ALA A 139 -14.41 -14.45 -5.17
N ASP A 140 -13.67 -13.35 -5.05
CA ASP A 140 -12.87 -13.02 -3.88
C ASP A 140 -13.59 -12.07 -2.90
N ASP A 141 -14.86 -11.72 -3.17
CA ASP A 141 -15.65 -10.72 -2.43
C ASP A 141 -14.84 -9.43 -2.18
N SER A 142 -14.16 -8.90 -3.19
CA SER A 142 -13.24 -7.75 -3.02
C SER A 142 -13.47 -6.61 -4.00
N ILE A 143 -13.28 -5.39 -3.50
CA ILE A 143 -13.26 -4.15 -4.27
C ILE A 143 -11.88 -3.52 -4.06
N TRP A 144 -11.20 -3.22 -5.16
CA TRP A 144 -9.93 -2.52 -5.16
C TRP A 144 -10.06 -1.16 -5.83
N TRP A 145 -9.72 -0.11 -5.10
CA TRP A 145 -9.52 1.21 -5.67
C TRP A 145 -8.04 1.52 -5.80
N LYS A 146 -7.69 2.33 -6.80
CA LYS A 146 -6.31 2.73 -7.09
C LYS A 146 -6.23 4.22 -7.38
N TRP A 147 -5.30 4.91 -6.73
CA TRP A 147 -5.03 6.32 -6.97
C TRP A 147 -3.53 6.56 -7.08
N ARG A 148 -3.13 7.43 -8.01
CA ARG A 148 -1.78 7.99 -8.06
C ARG A 148 -1.79 9.32 -7.33
N ILE A 149 -0.97 9.43 -6.29
CA ILE A 149 -0.91 10.59 -5.40
C ILE A 149 0.49 11.19 -5.48
N PRO A 150 0.64 12.52 -5.61
CA PRO A 150 1.93 13.18 -5.50
C PRO A 150 2.58 12.92 -4.13
N CYS A 151 3.88 12.67 -4.10
CA CYS A 151 4.65 12.55 -2.86
C CYS A 151 4.82 13.91 -2.17
N LYS A 152 4.79 15.00 -2.94
CA LYS A 152 4.87 16.36 -2.39
C LYS A 152 3.65 16.66 -1.52
N SER A 153 3.95 17.12 -0.31
CA SER A 153 2.99 17.67 0.64
C SER A 153 2.27 18.90 0.04
N THR A 154 1.23 18.67 -0.75
CA THR A 154 0.14 19.65 -0.91
C THR A 154 -0.97 19.32 0.06
N PHE A 155 -0.62 19.22 1.35
CA PHE A 155 -1.55 19.56 2.43
C PHE A 155 -1.31 21.03 2.79
N ASN A 156 -1.56 21.93 1.82
CA ASN A 156 -1.95 23.29 2.18
C ASN A 156 -3.43 23.20 2.52
N ILE A 157 -3.73 22.85 3.77
CA ILE A 157 -5.05 23.06 4.38
C ILE A 157 -5.00 24.43 5.05
#